data_AF-A0A4P5XH31-F1
#
_entry.id   AF-A0A4P5XH31-F1
#
_cell.length_a   1.000
_cell.length_b   1.000
_cell.length_c   1.000
_cell.angle_alpha   90.00
_cell.angle_beta   90.00
_cell.angle_gamma   90.00
#
_symmetry.space_group_name_H-M   'P 1'
#
loop_
_entity.id
_entity.type
_entity.pdbx_description
1 polymer ?
#
loop_
_entity_poly.entity_id
_entity_poly.type
_entity_poly.pdbx_seq_one_letter_code
_entity_poly.pdbx_strand_id
1 'polypeptide(L)' 'MSPSTTKLLGTICFIAGFVSILASITIWFFYKTTDTAHAERFGIFVGLWAPTFLILAARLNQARVPILAK' A
#
# COMPACT_ATOMS: atom_id res chain seq x y z
N MET A 1 0.73 -21.08 7.17
CA MET A 1 1.23 -20.56 5.89
C MET A 1 2.73 -20.75 5.84
N SER A 2 3.30 -21.04 4.67
CA SER A 2 4.76 -21.24 4.58
C SER A 2 5.51 -19.94 4.91
N PRO A 3 6.67 -19.98 5.60
CA PRO A 3 7.43 -18.78 5.94
C PRO A 3 7.85 -17.94 4.73
N SER A 4 8.04 -18.56 3.56
CA SER A 4 8.36 -17.88 2.30
C SER A 4 7.16 -17.11 1.75
N THR A 5 5.94 -17.68 1.85
CA THR A 5 4.70 -17.01 1.43
C THR A 5 4.47 -15.71 2.22
N THR A 6 4.66 -15.72 3.55
CA THR A 6 4.45 -14.53 4.39
C THR A 6 5.46 -13.42 4.05
N LYS A 7 6.73 -13.79 3.79
CA LYS A 7 7.77 -12.83 3.38
C LYS A 7 7.44 -12.21 2.02
N LEU A 8 7.08 -13.03 1.04
CA LEU A 8 6.69 -12.57 -0.29
C LEU A 8 5.51 -11.60 -0.20
N LEU A 9 4.48 -11.96 0.58
CA LEU A 9 3.29 -11.13 0.75
C LEU A 9 3.61 -9.81 1.44
N GLY A 10 4.48 -9.82 2.46
CA GLY A 10 4.97 -8.59 3.11
C GLY A 10 5.71 -7.66 2.14
N THR A 11 6.58 -8.20 1.28
CA THR A 11 7.27 -7.43 0.24
C THR A 11 6.28 -6.87 -0.80
N ILE A 12 5.30 -7.65 -1.23
CA ILE A 12 4.26 -7.20 -2.16
C ILE A 12 3.46 -6.05 -1.54
N CYS A 13 3.01 -6.19 -0.30
CA CYS A 13 2.30 -5.12 0.41
C CYS A 13 3.16 -3.86 0.53
N PHE A 14 4.46 -3.99 0.83
CA PHE A 14 5.35 -2.84 0.91
C PHE A 14 5.42 -2.08 -0.41
N ILE A 15 5.67 -2.79 -1.52
CA ILE A 15 5.72 -2.19 -2.86
C ILE A 15 4.37 -1.61 -3.25
N ALA A 16 3.28 -2.33 -3.00
CA ALA A 16 1.91 -1.89 -3.28
C ALA A 16 1.58 -0.57 -2.58
N GLY A 17 2.09 -0.34 -1.36
CA GLY A 17 1.95 0.93 -0.65
C GLY A 17 2.50 2.13 -1.44
N PHE A 18 3.74 2.02 -1.94
CA PHE A 18 4.35 3.07 -2.76
C PHE A 18 3.67 3.22 -4.12
N VAL A 19 3.30 2.10 -4.75
CA VAL A 19 2.55 2.11 -6.02
C VAL A 19 1.22 2.84 -5.84
N SER A 20 0.53 2.66 -4.70
CA SER A 20 -0.73 3.37 -4.43
C SER A 20 -0.58 4.88 -4.36
N ILE A 21 0.53 5.37 -3.78
CA ILE A 21 0.84 6.81 -3.73
C ILE A 21 1.06 7.34 -5.14
N LEU A 22 1.88 6.66 -5.95
CA LEU A 22 2.12 7.07 -7.33
C LEU A 22 0.84 7.03 -8.15
N ALA A 23 0.04 5.96 -8.01
CA ALA A 23 -1.24 5.81 -8.69
C ALA A 23 -2.19 6.98 -8.35
N SER A 24 -2.30 7.35 -7.06
CA SER A 24 -3.09 8.50 -6.61
C SER A 24 -2.70 9.81 -7.31
N ILE A 25 -1.40 10.09 -7.39
CA ILE A 25 -0.86 11.29 -8.06
C ILE A 25 -1.16 11.24 -9.56
N THR A 26 -0.95 10.08 -10.20
CA THR A 26 -1.21 9.93 -11.64
C THR A 26 -2.69 10.13 -11.98
N ILE A 27 -3.60 9.56 -11.19
CA ILE A 27 -5.05 9.74 -11.36
C ILE A 27 -5.41 11.22 -11.31
N TRP A 28 -4.94 11.94 -10.30
CA TRP A 28 -5.18 13.37 -10.22
C TRP A 28 -4.61 14.09 -11.44
N PHE A 29 -3.38 13.80 -11.83
CA PHE A 29 -2.72 14.48 -12.95
C PHE A 29 -3.42 14.28 -14.29
N PHE A 30 -3.93 13.08 -14.58
CA PHE A 30 -4.61 12.78 -15.84
C PHE A 30 -6.04 13.33 -15.90
N TYR A 31 -6.77 13.34 -14.78
CA TYR A 31 -8.20 13.66 -14.78
C TYR A 31 -8.52 15.08 -14.27
N LYS A 32 -7.54 15.83 -13.73
CA LYS A 32 -7.75 17.19 -13.17
C LYS A 32 -8.32 18.22 -14.14
N THR A 33 -8.30 18.01 -15.46
CA THR A 33 -8.84 18.98 -16.43
C THR A 33 -10.20 18.58 -16.99
N THR A 34 -10.53 17.29 -16.94
CA THR A 34 -11.74 16.74 -17.56
C THR A 34 -12.84 16.52 -16.53
N ASP A 35 -12.47 15.99 -15.36
CA ASP A 35 -13.39 15.74 -14.25
C ASP A 35 -12.63 15.85 -12.93
N THR A 36 -12.49 17.09 -12.44
CA THR A 36 -11.77 17.42 -11.21
C THR A 36 -12.35 16.70 -9.99
N ALA A 37 -13.66 16.68 -9.86
CA ALA A 37 -14.33 16.06 -8.71
C ALA A 37 -14.07 14.55 -8.68
N HIS A 38 -14.09 13.87 -9.84
CA HIS A 38 -13.71 12.46 -9.92
C HIS A 38 -12.22 12.26 -9.61
N ALA A 39 -11.35 13.07 -10.19
CA ALA A 39 -9.90 12.99 -10.00
C ALA A 39 -9.49 13.10 -8.53
N GLU A 40 -10.08 14.05 -7.80
CA GLU A 40 -9.81 14.27 -6.37
C GLU A 40 -10.34 13.12 -5.51
N ARG A 41 -11.59 12.70 -5.71
CA ARG A 41 -12.20 11.62 -4.92
C ARG A 41 -11.52 10.28 -5.15
N PHE A 42 -11.25 9.94 -6.41
CA PHE A 42 -10.60 8.68 -6.76
C PHE A 42 -9.12 8.69 -6.36
N GLY A 43 -8.42 9.81 -6.56
CA GLY A 43 -7.05 10.00 -6.09
C GLY A 43 -6.92 9.80 -4.59
N ILE A 44 -7.78 10.43 -3.78
CA ILE A 44 -7.79 10.26 -2.32
C ILE A 44 -8.09 8.82 -1.94
N PHE A 45 -9.10 8.20 -2.54
CA PHE A 45 -9.47 6.81 -2.25
C PHE A 45 -8.30 5.83 -2.48
N VAL A 46 -7.59 5.97 -3.61
CA VAL A 46 -6.40 5.15 -3.91
C VAL A 46 -5.22 5.50 -3.01
N GLY A 47 -5.05 6.78 -2.65
CA GLY A 47 -4.02 7.22 -1.71
C GLY A 47 -4.17 6.61 -0.31
N LEU A 48 -5.41 6.42 0.15
CA LEU A 48 -5.72 5.82 1.45
C LEU A 48 -5.38 4.33 1.56
N TRP A 49 -5.12 3.62 0.46
CA TRP A 49 -4.66 2.23 0.53
C TRP A 49 -3.19 2.11 0.98
N ALA A 50 -2.39 3.16 0.80
CA ALA A 50 -0.98 3.17 1.20
C ALA A 50 -0.76 2.81 2.68
N PRO A 51 -1.42 3.47 3.67
CA PRO A 51 -1.27 3.09 5.08
C PRO A 51 -1.70 1.64 5.35
N THR A 52 -2.77 1.15 4.72
CA THR A 52 -3.22 -0.24 4.88
C THR A 52 -2.14 -1.22 4.40
N PHE A 53 -1.59 -1.00 3.21
CA PHE A 53 -0.55 -1.85 2.65
C PHE A 53 0.74 -1.81 3.48
N LEU A 54 1.17 -0.64 3.95
CA LEU A 54 2.37 -0.51 4.78
C LEU A 54 2.19 -1.16 6.16
N ILE A 55 1.01 -1.04 6.78
CA ILE A 55 0.69 -1.73 8.04
C ILE A 55 0.71 -3.25 7.82
N LEU A 56 0.07 -3.76 6.77
CA LEU A 56 0.09 -5.19 6.44
C LEU A 56 1.51 -5.70 6.21
N ALA A 57 2.33 -4.96 5.46
CA ALA A 57 3.74 -5.27 5.24
C ALA A 57 4.51 -5.38 6.56
N ALA A 58 4.32 -4.41 7.47
CA ALA A 58 4.95 -4.41 8.79
C ALA A 58 4.52 -5.63 9.61
N ARG A 59 3.22 -5.94 9.68
CA ARG A 59 2.71 -7.10 10.44
C ARG A 59 3.22 -8.44 9.88
N LEU A 60 3.19 -8.60 8.56
CA LEU A 60 3.64 -9.82 7.89
C LEU A 60 5.15 -10.04 8.07
N ASN A 61 5.93 -8.96 8.11
CA ASN A 61 7.37 -9.03 8.36
C ASN A 61 7.70 -9.25 9.86
N GLN A 62 6.89 -8.69 10.76
CA GLN A 62 7.10 -8.75 12.22
C GLN A 62 6.61 -10.07 12.86
N ALA A 63 5.76 -10.85 12.18
CA ALA A 63 5.41 -12.22 12.57
C ALA A 63 6.65 -13.15 12.74
N ARG A 64 7.85 -12.69 12.37
CA ARG A 64 9.14 -13.35 12.58
C ARG A 64 9.91 -12.97 13.84
N VAL A 65 9.55 -11.89 14.55
CA VAL A 65 10.30 -11.41 15.73
C VAL A 65 9.43 -11.28 17.02
N PRO A 66 8.76 -12.36 17.51
CA PRO A 66 8.29 -12.36 18.90
C PRO A 66 9.01 -13.36 19.83
N ILE A 67 9.78 -14.32 19.31
CA ILE A 67 10.28 -15.47 20.11
C ILE A 67 11.77 -15.35 20.48
N LEU A 68 12.54 -14.50 19.82
CA LEU A 68 13.98 -14.33 20.09
C LEU A 68 14.32 -13.10 20.96
N ALA A 69 13.31 -12.44 21.53
CA ALA A 69 13.47 -11.20 22.32
C ALA A 69 12.92 -11.32 23.75
N LYS A 70 12.70 -12.53 24.26
CA LYS A 70 12.27 -12.76 25.64
C LYS A 70 13.08 -13.86 26.29
#